data_AF-A0A9E1XS04-F1
#
_entry.id   AF-A0A9E1XS04-F1
#
_cell.length_a   1.000
_cell.length_b   1.000
_cell.length_c   1.000
_cell.angle_alpha   90.00
_cell.angle_beta   90.00
_cell.angle_gamma   90.00
#
_symmetry.space_group_name_H-M   'P 1'
#
loop_
_entity.id
_entity.type
_entity.pdbx_description
1 polymer ?
#
loop_
_entity_poly.entity_id
_entity_poly.type
_entity_poly.pdbx_seq_one_letter_code
_entity_poly.pdbx_strand_id
1 'polypeptide(L)'
;MNLRHALPVALLSLLLPLLAQENDDKATHREVEMLDVRFQRFGCLCLDGKGRLLAGDAGAKTIKVLSTDGKLLSELKPGLPAEAIAVAPDGAIYCGGGGKLAELTADGKVVRTVPLPTDAASDMPRRRNKRGNQVSGIAVTKDYVF
;
A
#
# COMPACT_ATOMS: atom_id res chain seq x y z
N MET A 1 -22.08 -65.60 18.40
CA MET A 1 -22.67 -64.28 18.69
C MET A 1 -21.59 -63.22 18.66
N ASN A 2 -21.62 -62.33 17.66
CA ASN A 2 -21.06 -60.98 17.74
C ASN A 2 -21.62 -60.18 16.55
N LEU A 3 -22.70 -59.42 16.79
CA LEU A 3 -23.24 -58.44 15.85
C LEU A 3 -22.50 -57.11 16.06
N ARG A 4 -21.74 -56.66 15.06
CA ARG A 4 -21.35 -55.25 14.92
C ARG A 4 -21.99 -54.74 13.64
N HIS A 5 -23.09 -54.01 13.79
CA HIS A 5 -23.77 -53.32 12.69
C HIS A 5 -22.94 -52.09 12.31
N ALA A 6 -22.15 -52.21 11.24
CA ALA A 6 -21.59 -51.06 10.55
C ALA A 6 -22.70 -50.46 9.66
N LEU A 7 -23.10 -49.22 9.94
CA LEU A 7 -23.96 -48.45 9.05
C LEU A 7 -23.28 -48.35 7.67
N PRO A 8 -24.00 -48.57 6.55
CA PRO A 8 -23.40 -48.53 5.24
C PRO A 8 -22.96 -47.11 4.91
N VAL A 9 -21.67 -46.98 4.56
CA VAL A 9 -20.98 -45.75 4.11
C VAL A 9 -21.69 -45.04 2.94
N ALA A 10 -22.62 -45.74 2.28
CA ALA A 10 -23.43 -45.22 1.18
C ALA A 10 -24.37 -44.05 1.56
N LEU A 11 -24.75 -43.88 2.84
CA LEU A 11 -25.62 -42.76 3.23
C LEU A 11 -24.87 -41.44 3.40
N LEU A 12 -23.54 -41.48 3.61
CA LEU A 12 -22.72 -40.28 3.77
C LEU A 12 -22.34 -39.65 2.42
N SER A 13 -22.29 -40.45 1.33
CA SER A 13 -21.98 -39.98 -0.02
C SER A 13 -23.13 -39.23 -0.73
N LEU A 14 -24.37 -39.37 -0.25
CA LEU A 14 -25.55 -38.71 -0.83
C LEU A 14 -25.84 -37.32 -0.24
N LEU A 15 -25.14 -36.92 0.83
CA LEU A 15 -25.32 -35.62 1.50
C LEU A 15 -24.22 -34.60 1.18
N LEU A 16 -23.12 -34.99 0.53
CA LEU A 16 -22.04 -34.07 0.18
C LEU A 16 -22.40 -33.00 -0.90
N PRO A 17 -23.27 -33.24 -1.89
CA PRO A 17 -23.57 -32.20 -2.89
C PRO A 17 -24.40 -31.03 -2.34
N LEU A 18 -24.98 -31.13 -1.14
CA LEU A 18 -25.85 -30.09 -0.55
C LEU A 18 -25.09 -29.07 0.31
N LEU A 19 -23.78 -29.25 0.51
CA LEU A 19 -22.94 -28.33 1.32
C LEU A 19 -21.87 -27.59 0.51
N ALA A 20 -21.76 -27.84 -0.80
CA ALA A 20 -20.89 -27.07 -1.68
C ALA A 20 -21.71 -25.98 -2.39
N GLN A 21 -22.17 -24.97 -1.65
CA GLN A 21 -22.39 -23.68 -2.28
C GLN A 21 -21.00 -23.11 -2.60
N GLU A 22 -20.59 -23.27 -3.85
CA GLU A 22 -19.46 -22.54 -4.42
C GLU A 22 -19.83 -21.05 -4.36
N ASN A 23 -19.23 -20.31 -3.43
CA ASN A 23 -19.26 -18.86 -3.50
C ASN A 23 -18.49 -18.48 -4.76
N ASP A 24 -19.20 -18.07 -5.81
CA ASP A 24 -18.64 -17.63 -7.10
C ASP A 24 -18.02 -16.21 -6.97
N ASP A 25 -17.13 -16.04 -5.99
CA ASP A 25 -16.38 -14.81 -5.73
C ASP A 25 -15.25 -14.63 -6.77
N LYS A 26 -15.61 -14.65 -8.07
CA LYS A 26 -14.66 -14.28 -9.12
C LYS A 26 -14.34 -12.80 -9.02
N ALA A 27 -13.06 -12.49 -8.83
CA ALA A 27 -12.56 -11.12 -8.95
C ALA A 27 -13.04 -10.48 -10.27
N THR A 28 -13.64 -9.30 -10.18
CA THR A 28 -14.04 -8.52 -11.37
C THR A 28 -12.86 -7.88 -12.09
N HIS A 29 -11.69 -7.86 -11.44
CA HIS A 29 -10.45 -7.36 -11.98
C HIS A 29 -9.59 -8.51 -12.54
N ARG A 30 -8.81 -8.19 -13.57
CA ARG A 30 -7.82 -9.09 -14.16
C ARG A 30 -6.44 -8.46 -14.02
N GLU A 31 -5.44 -9.26 -13.62
CA GLU A 31 -4.04 -8.89 -13.76
C GLU A 31 -3.70 -8.77 -15.26
N VAL A 32 -3.27 -7.57 -15.67
CA VAL A 32 -2.96 -7.27 -17.07
C VAL A 32 -1.48 -7.49 -17.35
N GLU A 33 -0.62 -6.99 -16.46
CA GLU A 33 0.83 -6.99 -16.65
C GLU A 33 1.56 -6.90 -15.30
N MET A 34 2.71 -7.57 -15.21
CA MET A 34 3.61 -7.48 -14.08
C MET A 34 4.76 -6.52 -14.42
N LEU A 35 4.93 -5.48 -13.60
CA LEU A 35 6.05 -4.55 -13.74
C LEU A 35 7.25 -5.04 -12.94
N ASP A 36 8.33 -5.46 -13.60
CA ASP A 36 9.59 -5.86 -12.94
C ASP A 36 10.43 -4.62 -12.59
N VAL A 37 10.08 -3.98 -11.48
CA VAL A 37 10.80 -2.82 -10.94
C VAL A 37 11.42 -3.17 -9.60
N ARG A 38 12.73 -2.97 -9.46
CA ARG A 38 13.46 -3.23 -8.22
C ARG A 38 13.28 -2.10 -7.21
N PHE A 39 12.95 -2.47 -5.98
CA PHE A 39 12.88 -1.58 -4.81
C PHE A 39 13.77 -2.10 -3.69
N GLN A 40 14.41 -1.21 -2.93
CA GLN A 40 15.04 -1.59 -1.66
C GLN A 40 13.97 -1.91 -0.61
N ARG A 41 12.94 -1.07 -0.50
CA ARG A 41 11.72 -1.36 0.25
C ARG A 41 10.53 -0.65 -0.38
N PHE A 42 9.75 -1.37 -1.17
CA PHE A 42 8.50 -0.85 -1.74
C PHE A 42 7.54 -0.44 -0.61
N GLY A 43 7.15 0.83 -0.59
CA GLY A 43 6.32 1.41 0.47
C GLY A 43 4.90 1.72 0.04
N CYS A 44 4.74 2.38 -1.11
CA CYS A 44 3.47 2.89 -1.59
C CYS A 44 3.51 3.17 -3.10
N LEU A 45 2.35 3.40 -3.70
CA LEU A 45 2.23 3.91 -5.06
C LEU A 45 1.02 4.83 -5.22
N CYS A 46 1.06 5.72 -6.20
CA CYS A 46 -0.08 6.50 -6.67
C CYS A 46 0.13 6.92 -8.14
N LEU A 47 -0.92 7.42 -8.78
CA LEU A 47 -0.82 8.05 -10.10
C LEU A 47 -0.70 9.57 -9.96
N ASP A 48 0.03 10.21 -10.86
CA ASP A 48 -0.05 11.66 -11.05
C ASP A 48 -1.10 12.06 -12.10
N GLY A 49 -1.32 13.36 -12.25
CA GLY A 49 -2.26 13.90 -13.25
C GLY A 49 -1.87 13.63 -14.72
N LYS A 50 -0.70 13.04 -14.98
CA LYS A 50 -0.23 12.62 -16.32
C LYS A 50 -0.35 11.11 -16.53
N GLY A 51 -0.88 10.37 -15.56
CA GLY A 51 -0.98 8.91 -15.60
C GLY A 51 0.35 8.19 -15.36
N ARG A 52 1.38 8.88 -14.86
CA ARG A 52 2.64 8.26 -14.46
C ARG A 52 2.48 7.65 -13.07
N LEU A 53 3.15 6.53 -12.84
CA LEU A 53 3.15 5.84 -11.55
C LEU A 53 4.27 6.41 -10.67
N LEU A 54 3.91 6.98 -9.52
CA LEU A 54 4.85 7.38 -8.48
C LEU A 54 4.91 6.26 -7.44
N ALA A 55 6.05 5.59 -7.34
CA ALA A 55 6.26 4.47 -6.43
C ALA A 55 7.32 4.81 -5.37
N GLY A 56 6.95 4.73 -4.10
CA GLY A 56 7.84 5.01 -2.98
C GLY A 56 8.80 3.86 -2.70
N ASP A 57 10.10 4.14 -2.75
CA ASP A 57 11.15 3.26 -2.24
C ASP A 57 11.63 3.79 -0.88
N ALA A 58 11.00 3.28 0.17
CA ALA A 58 11.26 3.73 1.53
C ALA A 58 12.66 3.33 2.04
N GLY A 59 13.29 2.31 1.43
CA GLY A 59 14.65 1.88 1.76
C GLY A 59 15.69 2.80 1.11
N ALA A 60 15.48 3.14 -0.16
CA ALA A 60 16.32 4.08 -0.90
C ALA A 60 16.06 5.55 -0.55
N LYS A 61 14.93 5.86 0.12
CA LYS A 61 14.43 7.22 0.39
C LYS A 61 14.17 8.01 -0.90
N THR A 62 13.58 7.34 -1.87
CA THR A 62 13.29 7.90 -3.19
C THR A 62 11.85 7.64 -3.61
N ILE A 63 11.38 8.40 -4.59
CA ILE A 63 10.14 8.14 -5.31
C ILE A 63 10.53 7.85 -6.75
N LYS A 64 10.24 6.65 -7.24
CA LYS A 64 10.43 6.30 -8.65
C LYS A 64 9.23 6.79 -9.44
N VAL A 65 9.48 7.56 -10.49
CA VAL A 65 8.46 7.97 -11.46
C VAL A 65 8.57 7.03 -12.64
N LEU A 66 7.52 6.27 -12.89
CA LEU A 66 7.46 5.23 -13.91
C LEU A 66 6.40 5.58 -14.95
N SER A 67 6.62 5.15 -16.18
CA SER A 67 5.53 5.04 -17.16
C SER A 67 4.60 3.88 -16.79
N THR A 68 3.45 3.81 -17.45
CA THR A 68 2.45 2.76 -17.23
C THR A 68 2.93 1.36 -17.60
N ASP A 69 3.95 1.25 -18.47
CA ASP A 69 4.66 0.00 -18.81
C ASP A 69 5.90 -0.26 -17.92
N GLY A 70 6.04 0.46 -16.80
CA GLY A 70 7.07 0.21 -15.79
C GLY A 70 8.47 0.75 -16.08
N LYS A 71 8.67 1.51 -17.17
CA LYS A 71 9.97 2.15 -17.44
C LYS A 71 10.24 3.27 -16.45
N LEU A 72 11.45 3.31 -15.90
CA LEU A 72 11.89 4.39 -15.02
C LEU A 72 12.11 5.67 -15.82
N LEU A 73 11.30 6.70 -15.55
CA LEU A 73 11.37 8.01 -16.18
C LEU A 73 12.25 8.97 -15.37
N SER A 74 12.11 8.96 -14.04
CA SER A 74 12.92 9.76 -13.13
C SER A 74 12.88 9.22 -11.70
N GLU A 75 13.74 9.78 -10.85
CA GLU A 75 13.78 9.46 -9.43
C GLU A 75 13.79 10.76 -8.62
N LEU A 76 12.83 10.90 -7.71
CA LEU A 76 12.68 12.08 -6.85
C LEU A 76 13.24 11.78 -5.46
N LYS A 77 13.81 12.79 -4.81
CA LYS A 77 14.49 12.67 -3.50
C LYS A 77 13.77 13.53 -2.46
N PRO A 78 12.75 12.98 -1.78
CA PRO A 78 12.00 13.72 -0.75
C PRO A 78 12.79 13.98 0.54
N GLY A 79 13.97 13.38 0.70
CA GLY A 79 14.81 13.52 1.90
C GLY A 79 14.33 12.72 3.11
N LEU A 80 13.29 11.88 2.93
CA LEU A 80 12.72 10.99 3.94
C LEU A 80 12.34 9.64 3.31
N PRO A 81 12.16 8.57 4.10
CA PRO A 81 11.62 7.31 3.59
C PRO A 81 10.25 7.53 2.94
N ALA A 82 10.08 7.19 1.66
CA ALA A 82 8.80 7.33 0.96
C ALA A 82 7.83 6.20 1.33
N GLU A 83 7.18 6.32 2.49
CA GLU A 83 6.26 5.32 3.04
C GLU A 83 4.81 5.55 2.63
N ALA A 84 4.42 6.81 2.41
CA ALA A 84 3.15 7.21 1.84
C ALA A 84 3.34 8.38 0.87
N ILE A 85 2.59 8.41 -0.23
CA ILE A 85 2.63 9.48 -1.23
C ILE A 85 1.20 9.85 -1.62
N ALA A 86 0.94 11.14 -1.80
CA ALA A 86 -0.25 11.64 -2.47
C ALA A 86 0.11 12.77 -3.44
N VAL A 87 -0.61 12.85 -4.57
CA VAL A 87 -0.44 13.92 -5.55
C VAL A 87 -1.68 14.81 -5.51
N ALA A 88 -1.48 16.10 -5.29
CA ALA A 88 -2.54 17.10 -5.30
C ALA A 88 -2.98 17.44 -6.74
N PRO A 89 -4.18 18.02 -6.93
CA PRO A 89 -4.67 18.39 -8.27
C PRO A 89 -3.76 19.37 -9.04
N ASP A 90 -2.98 20.20 -8.34
CA ASP A 90 -1.99 21.12 -8.93
C ASP A 90 -0.64 20.45 -9.29
N GLY A 91 -0.51 19.16 -8.98
CA GLY A 91 0.70 18.37 -9.21
C GLY A 91 1.71 18.41 -8.06
N ALA A 92 1.43 19.09 -6.94
CA ALA A 92 2.27 19.00 -5.75
C ALA A 92 2.28 17.56 -5.22
N ILE A 93 3.45 17.09 -4.80
CA ILE A 93 3.66 15.73 -4.31
C ILE A 93 3.91 15.81 -2.81
N TYR A 94 3.06 15.15 -2.03
CA TYR A 94 3.21 15.01 -0.59
C TYR A 94 3.77 13.63 -0.28
N CYS A 95 4.84 13.58 0.49
CA CYS A 95 5.54 12.35 0.82
C CYS A 95 5.73 12.24 2.34
N GLY A 96 5.26 11.14 2.92
CA GLY A 96 5.33 10.87 4.35
C GLY A 96 6.23 9.70 4.66
N GLY A 97 6.98 9.83 5.76
CA GLY A 97 7.70 8.73 6.35
C GLY A 97 8.73 9.19 7.37
N GLY A 98 9.10 8.27 8.27
CA GLY A 98 10.02 8.57 9.36
C GLY A 98 9.56 9.71 10.28
N GLY A 99 8.25 9.85 10.49
CA GLY A 99 7.62 10.88 11.34
C GLY A 99 7.65 12.29 10.74
N LYS A 100 7.83 12.42 9.43
CA LYS A 100 7.86 13.69 8.72
C LYS A 100 6.95 13.66 7.48
N LEU A 101 6.57 14.84 7.04
CA LEU A 101 5.87 15.11 5.79
C LEU A 101 6.71 16.09 4.96
N ALA A 102 7.05 15.71 3.73
CA ALA A 102 7.68 16.57 2.75
C ALA A 102 6.67 16.96 1.68
N GLU A 103 6.70 18.22 1.28
CA GLU A 103 5.99 18.74 0.12
C GLU A 103 7.01 18.99 -0.99
N LEU A 104 6.75 18.47 -2.17
CA LEU A 104 7.57 18.61 -3.36
C LEU A 104 6.74 19.25 -4.47
N THR A 105 7.41 20.02 -5.32
CA THR A 105 6.84 20.45 -6.60
C THR A 105 6.62 19.27 -7.54
N ALA A 106 5.88 19.47 -8.62
CA ALA A 106 5.61 18.44 -9.63
C ALA A 106 6.88 17.88 -10.32
N ASP A 107 7.97 18.64 -10.34
CA ASP A 107 9.31 18.24 -10.81
C ASP A 107 10.17 17.59 -9.71
N GLY A 108 9.66 17.48 -8.48
CA GLY A 108 10.31 16.77 -7.37
C GLY A 108 11.29 17.61 -6.56
N LYS A 109 11.22 18.94 -6.65
CA LYS A 109 11.99 19.82 -5.76
C LYS A 109 11.27 19.90 -4.41
N VAL A 110 11.98 19.62 -3.33
CA VAL A 110 11.45 19.77 -1.96
C VAL A 110 11.19 21.25 -1.67
N VAL A 111 9.93 21.59 -1.40
CA VAL A 111 9.47 22.93 -1.01
C VAL A 111 9.65 23.11 0.50
N ARG A 112 9.18 22.14 1.28
CA ARG A 112 9.30 22.13 2.74
C ARG A 112 9.22 20.71 3.31
N THR A 113 9.63 20.59 4.56
CA THR A 113 9.48 19.34 5.34
C THR A 113 9.08 19.71 6.77
N VAL A 114 8.03 19.08 7.27
CA VAL A 114 7.49 19.32 8.61
C VAL A 114 7.46 18.02 9.42
N PRO A 115 7.69 18.06 10.74
CA PRO A 115 7.43 16.91 11.58
C PRO A 115 5.93 16.63 11.61
N LEU A 116 5.55 15.36 11.54
CA LEU A 116 4.16 14.99 11.80
C LEU A 116 3.92 15.03 13.31
N PRO A 117 2.70 15.38 13.76
CA PRO A 117 2.30 15.17 15.13
C PRO A 117 2.50 13.69 15.45
N THR A 118 3.41 13.41 16.37
CA THR A 118 3.61 12.05 16.87
C THR A 118 2.92 11.97 18.21
N ASP A 119 2.29 10.84 18.50
CA ASP A 119 1.54 10.60 19.74
C ASP A 119 2.42 10.53 21.01
N ALA A 120 3.62 11.14 21.00
CA ALA A 120 4.46 11.29 22.18
C ALA A 120 3.74 12.03 23.34
N ALA A 121 2.64 12.74 23.05
CA ALA A 121 1.77 13.39 24.02
C ALA A 121 0.59 12.50 24.51
N SER A 122 0.44 11.27 24.01
CA SER A 122 -0.60 10.35 24.50
C SER A 122 -0.02 9.43 25.58
N ASP A 123 -0.55 9.50 26.80
CA ASP A 123 -0.22 8.62 27.94
C ASP A 123 -0.64 7.15 27.74
N MET A 124 -1.01 6.76 26.52
CA MET A 124 -1.46 5.42 26.19
C MET A 124 -0.26 4.49 25.97
N PRO A 125 -0.14 3.39 26.74
CA PRO A 125 0.92 2.41 26.56
C PRO A 125 0.71 1.68 25.24
N ARG A 126 1.37 2.15 24.18
CA ARG A 126 1.42 1.42 22.90
C ARG A 126 2.39 0.26 23.03
N ARG A 127 1.99 -0.91 22.50
CA ARG A 127 2.92 -2.00 22.21
C ARG A 127 3.99 -1.44 21.27
N ARG A 128 5.14 -1.05 21.83
CA ARG A 128 6.23 -0.38 21.11
C ARG A 128 6.67 -1.27 19.97
N ASN A 129 6.14 -1.02 18.77
CA ASN A 129 6.65 -1.63 17.56
C ASN A 129 8.08 -1.10 17.39
N LYS A 130 9.06 -1.99 17.15
CA LYS A 130 10.44 -1.57 16.89
C LYS A 130 10.58 -0.78 15.57
N ARG A 131 9.55 -0.80 14.74
CA ARG A 131 9.39 0.06 13.56
C ARG A 131 9.06 1.46 14.09
N GLY A 132 9.93 2.45 13.86
CA GLY A 132 9.75 3.83 14.32
C GLY A 132 8.48 4.50 13.77
N ASN A 133 8.41 5.83 13.79
CA ASN A 133 7.23 6.57 13.33
C ASN A 133 7.01 6.39 11.82
N GLN A 134 6.32 5.32 11.43
CA GLN A 134 5.94 5.04 10.05
C GLN A 134 4.71 5.83 9.67
N VAL A 135 4.63 6.22 8.40
CA VAL A 135 3.43 6.81 7.82
C VAL A 135 2.77 5.79 6.91
N SER A 136 1.55 5.36 7.24
CA SER A 136 0.83 4.30 6.51
C SER A 136 -0.06 4.82 5.38
N GLY A 137 -0.36 6.11 5.35
CA GLY A 137 -1.22 6.72 4.33
C GLY A 137 -1.16 8.24 4.41
N ILE A 138 -1.39 8.87 3.26
CA ILE A 138 -1.60 10.30 3.10
C ILE A 138 -2.74 10.47 2.12
N ALA A 139 -3.63 11.41 2.39
CA ALA A 139 -4.59 11.94 1.42
C ALA A 139 -4.41 13.44 1.30
N VAL A 140 -4.71 13.98 0.12
CA VAL A 140 -4.62 15.41 -0.12
C VAL A 140 -5.87 15.91 -0.82
N THR A 141 -6.32 17.08 -0.40
CA THR A 141 -7.37 17.89 -1.01
C THR A 141 -6.77 19.23 -1.44
N LYS A 142 -7.59 20.12 -1.98
CA LYS A 142 -7.14 21.47 -2.31
C LYS A 142 -6.59 22.22 -1.08
N ASP A 143 -7.20 21.99 0.08
CA ASP A 143 -6.98 22.82 1.28
C ASP A 143 -6.28 22.06 2.42
N TYR A 144 -6.23 20.73 2.36
CA TYR A 144 -5.77 19.89 3.47
C TYR A 144 -4.96 18.67 3.02
N VAL A 145 -4.03 18.27 3.89
CA VAL A 145 -3.32 16.99 3.85
C VAL A 145 -3.70 16.22 5.11
N PHE A 146 -4.13 14.97 4.97
CA PHE A 146 -4.57 14.08 6.04
C PHE A 146 -3.70 12.83 6.11
#